data_AF-A0A422MVD5-F1
#
_entry.id   AF-A0A422MVD5-F1
#
_cell.length_a   1.000
_cell.length_b   1.000
_cell.length_c   1.000
_cell.angle_alpha   90.00
_cell.angle_beta   90.00
_cell.angle_gamma   90.00
#
_symmetry.space_group_name_H-M   'P 1'
#
loop_
_entity.id
_entity.type
_entity.pdbx_description
1 polymer ?
#
loop_
_entity_poly.entity_id
_entity_poly.type
_entity_poly.pdbx_seq_one_letter_code
_entity_poly.pdbx_strand_id
1 'polypeptide(L)'
;MINLATTEMKGYIIIDMARQFQEPSNDVVPSPEWGIIMLSSPHEDNFKQWAKQADAIEIIMNCPDENDVKAMCAWETRNTTEEEQVEYWRRMQRRMDDVGQIPRCIFHDNEYKDRVEEIDNVLAAIDASNAVHYGMIGGMGMWPSNDASHKLVKVLRLITQKDVEEFVNLPVCFSIESELIARLLEVDEKNDIIYRLLKYRKVLLPELLERYTLHVFLRRVFM
;
A
#
# COMPACT_ATOMS: atom_id res chain seq x y z
N MET A 1 28.69 17.50 21.92
CA MET A 1 28.31 16.49 20.91
C MET A 1 29.52 15.63 20.64
N ILE A 2 29.40 14.31 20.83
CA ILE A 2 30.49 13.35 20.56
C ILE A 2 30.64 13.24 19.04
N ASN A 3 31.84 13.49 18.53
CA ASN A 3 32.13 13.41 17.10
C ASN A 3 32.36 11.93 16.73
N LEU A 4 31.32 11.28 16.19
CA LEU A 4 31.33 9.88 15.76
C LEU A 4 31.91 9.71 14.33
N ALA A 5 32.29 10.80 13.65
CA ALA A 5 32.83 10.75 12.29
C ALA A 5 34.25 10.14 12.21
N THR A 6 34.98 10.10 13.33
CA THR A 6 36.32 9.47 13.40
C THR A 6 36.28 7.94 13.37
N THR A 7 35.09 7.31 13.31
CA THR A 7 34.92 5.86 13.37
C THR A 7 34.42 5.21 12.07
N GLU A 8 34.57 5.85 10.89
CA GLU A 8 34.11 5.32 9.58
C GLU A 8 32.61 4.99 9.48
N MET A 9 31.77 5.46 10.41
CA MET A 9 30.34 5.20 10.36
C MET A 9 29.65 6.13 9.36
N LYS A 10 29.30 5.60 8.19
CA LYS A 10 28.34 6.22 7.28
C LYS A 10 26.95 6.10 7.90
N GLY A 11 26.30 7.22 8.18
CA GLY A 11 24.94 7.23 8.67
C GLY A 11 24.10 8.32 8.02
N TYR A 12 22.85 8.39 8.43
CA TYR A 12 21.88 9.37 7.97
C TYR A 12 21.16 10.03 9.14
N ILE A 13 20.75 11.28 8.95
CA ILE A 13 19.93 12.04 9.89
C ILE A 13 18.49 11.94 9.41
N ILE A 14 17.58 11.40 10.23
CA ILE A 14 16.14 11.46 9.97
C ILE A 14 15.56 12.67 10.70
N ILE A 15 14.93 13.59 9.95
CA ILE A 15 14.25 14.77 10.51
C ILE A 15 12.75 14.63 10.27
N ASP A 16 11.97 14.56 11.34
CA ASP A 16 10.51 14.61 11.26
C ASP A 16 10.02 16.06 11.25
N MET A 17 9.54 16.50 10.09
CA MET A 17 9.01 17.83 9.83
C MET A 17 7.49 17.92 10.04
N ALA A 18 6.86 16.95 10.72
CA ALA A 18 5.40 16.83 10.93
C ALA A 18 4.66 18.08 11.45
N ARG A 19 5.36 19.15 11.83
CA ARG A 19 4.79 20.40 12.35
C ARG A 19 4.88 21.61 11.42
N GLN A 20 5.63 21.54 10.32
CA GLN A 20 5.81 22.68 9.41
C GLN A 20 5.00 22.45 8.13
N PHE A 21 3.82 23.08 8.06
CA PHE A 21 2.94 23.10 6.88
C PHE A 21 3.46 24.02 5.75
N GLN A 22 4.69 24.52 5.89
CA GLN A 22 5.37 25.38 4.93
C GLN A 22 6.83 24.98 4.92
N GLU A 23 7.41 25.03 3.71
CA GLU A 23 8.80 24.83 3.30
C GLU A 23 9.75 24.22 4.33
N PRO A 24 10.53 23.18 3.99
CA PRO A 24 11.70 22.90 4.82
C PRO A 24 12.52 24.18 4.94
N SER A 25 12.81 24.59 6.18
CA SER A 25 13.64 25.76 6.38
C SER A 25 14.96 25.57 5.61
N ASN A 26 15.34 26.59 4.83
CA ASN A 26 16.68 26.69 4.25
C ASN A 26 17.79 26.71 5.31
N ASP A 27 17.42 26.79 6.60
CA ASP A 27 18.34 26.69 7.74
C ASP A 27 18.84 25.27 8.00
N VAL A 28 18.28 24.23 7.35
CA VAL A 28 18.88 22.89 7.41
C VAL A 28 20.08 22.85 6.46
N VAL A 29 21.23 23.27 6.98
CA VAL A 29 22.51 23.16 6.29
C VAL A 29 22.80 21.67 6.07
N PRO A 30 22.91 21.19 4.81
CA PRO A 30 23.29 19.82 4.53
C PRO A 30 24.62 19.51 5.21
N SER A 31 24.69 18.43 6.00
CA SER A 31 25.97 17.94 6.49
C SER A 31 26.76 17.40 5.30
N PRO A 32 28.00 17.86 5.03
CA PRO A 32 28.83 17.26 3.99
C PRO A 32 29.22 15.81 4.31
N GLU A 33 29.02 15.36 5.55
CA GLU A 33 29.44 14.06 6.05
C GLU A 33 28.29 13.03 6.16
N TRP A 34 27.04 13.47 6.28
CA TRP A 34 25.88 12.60 6.55
C TRP A 34 24.72 12.89 5.60
N GLY A 35 24.10 11.84 5.04
CA GLY A 35 22.86 11.98 4.29
C GLY A 35 21.71 12.43 5.20
N ILE A 36 20.76 13.22 4.68
CA ILE A 36 19.58 13.67 5.44
C ILE A 36 18.33 13.08 4.78
N ILE A 37 17.50 12.40 5.56
CA ILE A 37 16.17 11.94 5.19
C ILE A 37 15.17 12.84 5.92
N MET A 38 14.40 13.63 5.19
CA MET A 38 13.34 14.45 5.77
C MET A 38 12.00 13.74 5.62
N LEU A 39 11.31 13.52 6.74
CA LEU A 39 9.95 13.02 6.76
C LEU A 39 9.02 14.23 6.84
N SER A 40 8.06 14.33 5.93
CA SER A 40 7.00 15.35 6.00
C SER A 40 5.65 14.67 6.10
N SER A 41 4.64 15.38 6.63
CA SER A 41 3.29 14.84 6.61
C SER A 41 2.83 14.68 5.15
N PRO A 42 2.02 13.65 4.84
CA PRO A 42 1.57 13.34 3.48
C PRO A 42 0.47 14.31 3.02
N HIS A 43 0.68 15.62 3.19
CA HIS A 43 -0.23 16.67 2.76
C HIS A 43 0.14 17.13 1.35
N GLU A 44 -0.86 17.32 0.48
CA GLU A 44 -0.65 17.70 -0.93
C GLU A 44 0.23 18.96 -1.07
N ASP A 45 -0.01 19.96 -0.23
CA ASP A 45 0.77 21.20 -0.22
C ASP A 45 2.25 20.99 0.13
N ASN A 46 2.57 19.99 0.96
CA ASN A 46 3.96 19.64 1.23
C ASN A 46 4.59 19.06 -0.02
N PHE A 47 3.95 18.07 -0.66
CA PHE A 47 4.44 17.47 -1.90
C PHE A 47 4.66 18.51 -3.01
N LYS A 48 3.70 19.43 -3.21
CA LYS A 48 3.83 20.53 -4.18
C LYS A 48 5.00 21.47 -3.88
N GLN A 49 5.32 21.69 -2.61
CA GLN A 49 6.46 22.52 -2.22
C GLN A 49 7.78 21.77 -2.43
N TRP A 50 7.85 20.50 -2.03
CA TRP A 50 9.03 19.64 -2.25
C TRP A 50 9.37 19.50 -3.74
N ALA A 51 8.37 19.30 -4.59
CA ALA A 51 8.56 19.17 -6.04
C ALA A 51 9.14 20.44 -6.71
N LYS A 52 9.06 21.60 -6.05
CA LYS A 52 9.66 22.86 -6.55
C LYS A 52 11.15 22.96 -6.23
N GLN A 53 11.69 22.16 -5.32
CA GLN A 53 13.10 22.18 -5.00
C GLN A 53 13.86 21.50 -6.15
N ALA A 54 14.66 22.29 -6.86
CA ALA A 54 15.18 21.99 -8.20
C ALA A 54 16.15 20.79 -8.29
N ASP A 55 16.48 20.13 -7.17
CA ASP A 55 17.39 18.99 -7.10
C ASP A 55 16.76 17.78 -6.37
N ALA A 56 15.45 17.80 -6.09
CA ALA A 56 14.78 16.68 -5.45
C ALA A 56 14.68 15.50 -6.43
N ILE A 57 15.34 14.39 -6.08
CA ILE A 57 15.15 13.11 -6.77
C ILE A 57 13.84 12.52 -6.25
N GLU A 58 12.88 12.30 -7.14
CA GLU A 58 11.64 11.62 -6.80
C GLU A 58 11.91 10.14 -6.50
N ILE A 59 11.73 9.75 -5.25
CA ILE A 59 11.82 8.36 -4.81
C ILE A 59 10.41 7.89 -4.47
N ILE A 60 9.84 7.05 -5.33
CA ILE A 60 8.54 6.44 -5.11
C ILE A 60 8.75 5.08 -4.45
N MET A 61 8.28 4.92 -3.22
CA MET A 61 8.27 3.64 -2.51
C MET A 61 6.93 2.94 -2.75
N ASN A 62 6.99 1.67 -3.14
CA ASN A 62 5.79 0.83 -3.25
C ASN A 62 5.23 0.53 -1.85
N CYS A 63 3.93 0.17 -1.81
CA CYS A 63 3.34 -0.42 -0.61
C CYS A 63 4.08 -1.71 -0.23
N PRO A 64 4.24 -2.01 1.07
CA PRO A 64 4.85 -3.26 1.52
C PRO A 64 4.14 -4.47 0.94
N ASP A 65 4.91 -5.48 0.52
CA ASP A 65 4.38 -6.79 0.14
C ASP A 65 4.34 -7.76 1.33
N GLU A 66 3.93 -9.02 1.09
CA GLU A 66 3.86 -10.03 2.15
C GLU A 66 5.23 -10.32 2.79
N ASN A 67 6.31 -10.32 2.02
CA ASN A 67 7.65 -10.57 2.52
C ASN A 67 8.16 -9.40 3.35
N ASP A 68 7.84 -8.17 2.95
CA ASP A 68 8.13 -6.97 3.73
C ASP A 68 7.45 -7.02 5.09
N VAL A 69 6.14 -7.33 5.11
CA VAL A 69 5.38 -7.49 6.36
C VAL A 69 5.94 -8.65 7.20
N LYS A 70 6.34 -9.76 6.57
CA LYS A 70 6.97 -10.89 7.26
C LYS A 70 8.29 -10.51 7.91
N ALA A 71 9.12 -9.71 7.23
CA ALA A 71 10.36 -9.19 7.78
C ALA A 71 10.10 -8.25 8.96
N MET A 72 9.09 -7.38 8.87
CA MET A 72 8.66 -6.54 10.00
C MET A 72 8.22 -7.39 11.20
N CYS A 73 7.42 -8.43 10.97
CA CYS A 73 6.99 -9.36 12.02
C CYS A 73 8.20 -10.02 12.71
N ALA A 74 9.13 -10.56 11.92
CA ALA A 74 10.35 -11.20 12.43
C ALA A 74 11.21 -10.22 13.25
N TRP A 75 11.29 -8.96 12.81
CA TRP A 75 12.02 -7.93 13.54
C TRP A 75 11.34 -7.52 14.85
N GLU A 76 10.02 -7.35 14.84
CA GLU A 76 9.24 -6.95 16.02
C GLU A 76 9.26 -8.04 17.10
N THR A 77 9.23 -9.31 16.68
CA THR A 77 9.24 -10.48 17.54
C THR A 77 10.63 -11.11 17.72
N ARG A 78 11.71 -10.40 17.36
CA ARG A 78 13.09 -10.93 17.36
C ARG A 78 13.60 -11.47 18.71
N ASN A 79 12.99 -11.05 19.82
CA ASN A 79 13.37 -11.43 21.18
C ASN A 79 12.37 -12.40 21.83
N THR A 80 11.39 -12.90 21.08
CA THR A 80 10.35 -13.84 21.55
C THR A 80 10.69 -15.29 21.18
N THR A 81 9.92 -16.27 21.67
CA THR A 81 10.13 -17.67 21.26
C THR A 81 9.70 -17.93 19.82
N GLU A 82 10.18 -19.02 19.22
CA GLU A 82 9.78 -19.42 17.86
C GLU A 82 8.25 -19.63 17.75
N GLU A 83 7.61 -20.18 18.79
CA GLU A 83 6.16 -20.37 18.82
C GLU A 83 5.41 -19.04 18.78
N GLU A 84 5.88 -18.05 19.55
CA GLU A 84 5.30 -16.71 19.57
C GLU A 84 5.46 -16.00 18.22
N GLN A 85 6.62 -16.16 17.56
CA GLN A 85 6.85 -15.61 16.22
C GLN A 85 5.90 -16.21 15.18
N VAL A 86 5.70 -17.53 15.23
CA VAL A 86 4.78 -18.25 14.33
C VAL A 86 3.33 -17.82 14.58
N GLU A 87 2.91 -17.67 15.84
CA GLU A 87 1.56 -17.21 16.16
C GLU A 87 1.34 -15.76 15.71
N TYR A 88 2.32 -14.89 15.96
CA TYR A 88 2.28 -13.49 15.54
C TYR A 88 2.17 -13.36 14.02
N TRP A 89 3.01 -14.08 13.27
CA TRP A 89 2.94 -14.11 11.80
C TRP A 89 1.58 -14.61 11.31
N ARG A 90 1.06 -15.70 11.87
CA ARG A 90 -0.27 -16.24 11.51
C ARG A 90 -1.37 -15.22 11.76
N ARG A 91 -1.27 -14.42 12.84
CA ARG A 91 -2.21 -13.33 13.13
C ARG A 91 -2.13 -12.22 12.07
N MET A 92 -0.92 -11.81 11.69
CA MET A 92 -0.73 -10.78 10.66
C MET A 92 -1.20 -11.24 9.27
N GLN A 93 -0.99 -12.51 8.92
CA GLN A 93 -1.54 -13.08 7.68
C GLN A 93 -3.06 -12.95 7.62
N ARG A 94 -3.78 -13.33 8.69
CA ARG A 94 -5.24 -13.16 8.75
C ARG A 94 -5.66 -11.70 8.56
N ARG A 95 -4.99 -10.77 9.25
CA ARG A 95 -5.30 -9.34 9.11
C ARG A 95 -5.03 -8.84 7.69
N MET A 96 -3.99 -9.32 7.02
CA MET A 96 -3.74 -8.98 5.62
C MET A 96 -4.79 -9.57 4.68
N ASP A 97 -5.34 -10.74 5.00
CA ASP A 97 -6.47 -11.30 4.26
C ASP A 97 -7.72 -10.43 4.43
N ASP A 98 -7.92 -9.79 5.58
CA ASP A 98 -9.11 -8.97 5.87
C ASP A 98 -8.98 -7.51 5.39
N VAL A 99 -7.83 -6.87 5.60
CA VAL A 99 -7.63 -5.41 5.34
C VAL A 99 -6.44 -5.07 4.46
N GLY A 100 -5.78 -6.08 3.88
CA GLY A 100 -4.57 -5.94 3.06
C GLY A 100 -3.29 -5.60 3.82
N GLN A 101 -2.22 -5.35 3.07
CA GLN A 101 -0.86 -5.12 3.57
C GLN A 101 -0.64 -3.66 4.01
N ILE A 102 -1.55 -3.11 4.83
CA ILE A 102 -1.44 -1.74 5.34
C ILE A 102 -0.88 -1.79 6.76
N PRO A 103 0.42 -1.47 7.00
CA PRO A 103 1.05 -1.65 8.31
C PRO A 103 0.27 -1.03 9.47
N ARG A 104 -0.27 0.17 9.26
CA ARG A 104 -1.08 0.88 10.26
C ARG A 104 -2.29 0.04 10.71
N CYS A 105 -2.97 -0.61 9.76
CA CYS A 105 -4.18 -1.39 10.02
C CYS A 105 -3.87 -2.81 10.51
N ILE A 106 -2.74 -3.42 10.15
CA ILE A 106 -2.44 -4.81 10.55
C ILE A 106 -1.75 -4.91 11.92
N PHE A 107 -0.86 -3.96 12.25
CA PHE A 107 -0.07 -4.04 13.48
C PHE A 107 -0.77 -3.47 14.72
N HIS A 108 -1.85 -2.70 14.56
CA HIS A 108 -2.56 -2.07 15.67
C HIS A 108 -3.99 -2.60 15.77
N ASP A 109 -4.34 -3.14 16.94
CA ASP A 109 -5.61 -3.85 17.15
C ASP A 109 -6.86 -2.97 16.95
N ASN A 110 -6.81 -1.71 17.37
CA ASN A 110 -7.93 -0.78 17.20
C ASN A 110 -8.06 -0.37 15.75
N GLU A 111 -6.97 0.06 15.12
CA GLU A 111 -6.93 0.42 13.70
C GLU A 111 -7.37 -0.74 12.80
N TYR A 112 -7.03 -1.98 13.17
CA TYR A 112 -7.52 -3.18 12.50
C TYR A 112 -9.04 -3.28 12.54
N LYS A 113 -9.62 -3.18 13.75
CA LYS A 113 -11.07 -3.32 13.96
C LYS A 113 -11.84 -2.18 13.28
N ASP A 114 -11.37 -0.96 13.48
CA ASP A 114 -11.95 0.24 12.87
C ASP A 114 -11.92 0.09 11.34
N ARG A 115 -10.82 -0.42 10.79
CA ARG A 115 -10.69 -0.64 9.35
C ARG A 115 -11.66 -1.72 8.82
N VAL A 116 -11.83 -2.83 9.53
CA VAL A 116 -12.80 -3.87 9.16
C VAL A 116 -14.22 -3.28 9.17
N GLU A 117 -14.60 -2.56 10.22
CA GLU A 117 -15.91 -1.91 10.32
C GLU A 117 -16.14 -0.88 9.21
N GLU A 118 -15.12 -0.09 8.88
CA GLU A 118 -15.17 0.86 7.75
C GLU A 118 -15.42 0.16 6.41
N ILE A 119 -14.74 -0.97 6.16
CA ILE A 119 -14.90 -1.76 4.93
C ILE A 119 -16.32 -2.30 4.85
N ASP A 120 -16.81 -2.92 5.92
CA ASP A 120 -18.17 -3.47 6.01
C ASP A 120 -19.22 -2.39 5.74
N ASN A 121 -19.07 -1.23 6.37
CA ASN A 121 -19.97 -0.09 6.18
C ASN A 121 -19.96 0.43 4.75
N VAL A 122 -18.79 0.54 4.12
CA VAL A 122 -18.70 0.97 2.72
C VAL A 122 -19.37 -0.05 1.80
N LEU A 123 -19.11 -1.35 1.99
CA LEU A 123 -19.70 -2.42 1.18
C LEU A 123 -21.23 -2.49 1.34
N ALA A 124 -21.73 -2.30 2.56
CA ALA A 124 -23.17 -2.28 2.85
C ALA A 124 -23.87 -1.04 2.28
N ALA A 125 -23.16 0.08 2.11
CA ALA A 125 -23.68 1.30 1.52
C ALA A 125 -23.71 1.28 -0.02
N ILE A 126 -23.22 0.21 -0.66
CA ILE A 126 -23.27 0.09 -2.12
C ILE A 126 -24.69 -0.26 -2.55
N ASP A 127 -25.24 0.54 -3.46
CA ASP A 127 -26.56 0.33 -4.04
C ASP A 127 -26.55 0.68 -5.54
N ALA A 128 -27.68 0.47 -6.21
CA ALA A 128 -27.82 0.74 -7.64
C ALA A 128 -27.49 2.20 -8.02
N SER A 129 -27.66 3.16 -7.09
CA SER A 129 -27.42 4.59 -7.36
C SER A 129 -25.94 4.94 -7.38
N ASN A 130 -25.10 4.20 -6.64
CA ASN A 130 -23.67 4.49 -6.50
C ASN A 130 -22.74 3.41 -7.08
N ALA A 131 -23.27 2.24 -7.49
CA ALA A 131 -22.52 1.12 -8.04
C ALA A 131 -21.61 1.48 -9.23
N VAL A 132 -21.99 2.49 -10.02
CA VAL A 132 -21.20 3.00 -11.16
C VAL A 132 -19.82 3.51 -10.72
N HIS A 133 -19.72 4.08 -9.51
CA HIS A 133 -18.46 4.62 -9.00
C HIS A 133 -17.41 3.53 -8.76
N TYR A 134 -17.85 2.28 -8.51
CA TYR A 134 -16.95 1.15 -8.24
C TYR A 134 -16.51 0.38 -9.50
N GLY A 135 -16.97 0.79 -10.70
CA GLY A 135 -16.58 0.15 -11.98
C GLY A 135 -15.14 0.46 -12.43
N MET A 136 -14.45 1.37 -11.73
CA MET A 136 -13.09 1.80 -12.04
C MET A 136 -12.01 0.81 -11.56
N ILE A 137 -12.37 -0.25 -10.82
CA ILE A 137 -11.41 -1.24 -10.32
C ILE A 137 -10.90 -2.09 -11.47
N GLY A 138 -9.60 -2.40 -11.44
CA GLY A 138 -8.89 -2.96 -12.58
C GLY A 138 -8.83 -1.99 -13.76
N GLY A 139 -9.09 -0.70 -13.55
CA GLY A 139 -9.00 0.34 -14.56
C GLY A 139 -7.69 1.12 -14.46
N MET A 140 -7.23 1.59 -15.61
CA MET A 140 -6.20 2.63 -15.68
C MET A 140 -6.84 4.00 -15.46
N GLY A 141 -6.13 4.87 -14.74
CA GLY A 141 -6.54 6.24 -14.46
C GLY A 141 -6.83 6.48 -12.98
N MET A 142 -6.75 7.74 -12.57
CA MET A 142 -7.00 8.12 -11.17
C MET A 142 -8.47 7.91 -10.81
N TRP A 143 -8.68 7.24 -9.68
CA TRP A 143 -9.99 7.19 -9.05
C TRP A 143 -10.35 8.56 -8.47
N PRO A 144 -11.55 9.11 -8.71
CA PRO A 144 -11.96 10.37 -8.09
C PRO A 144 -11.98 10.19 -6.57
N SER A 145 -11.17 10.99 -5.85
CA SER A 145 -11.03 10.93 -4.39
C SER A 145 -12.39 11.11 -3.70
N ASN A 146 -13.06 10.00 -3.43
CA ASN A 146 -14.19 9.89 -2.53
C ASN A 146 -13.75 9.05 -1.32
N ASP A 147 -14.33 9.30 -0.15
CA ASP A 147 -13.90 8.66 1.11
C ASP A 147 -13.95 7.12 1.09
N ALA A 148 -14.76 6.54 0.20
CA ALA A 148 -14.92 5.09 0.04
C ALA A 148 -13.76 4.42 -0.71
N SER A 149 -13.07 5.13 -1.60
CA SER A 149 -12.08 4.54 -2.52
C SER A 149 -10.88 3.92 -1.79
N HIS A 150 -10.17 4.71 -0.99
CA HIS A 150 -8.97 4.25 -0.30
C HIS A 150 -9.24 3.15 0.75
N LYS A 151 -10.52 2.87 1.07
CA LYS A 151 -10.94 1.78 1.96
C LYS A 151 -10.88 0.42 1.26
N LEU A 152 -11.30 0.37 0.00
CA LEU A 152 -11.45 -0.87 -0.76
C LEU A 152 -10.34 -1.07 -1.79
N VAL A 153 -9.71 0.02 -2.26
CA VAL A 153 -8.71 -0.03 -3.34
C VAL A 153 -7.35 0.51 -2.91
N LYS A 154 -6.31 -0.06 -3.51
CA LYS A 154 -4.93 0.43 -3.53
C LYS A 154 -4.55 0.81 -4.95
N VAL A 155 -3.62 1.75 -5.08
CA VAL A 155 -3.03 2.12 -6.36
C VAL A 155 -1.71 1.38 -6.52
N LEU A 156 -1.56 0.65 -7.63
CA LEU A 156 -0.30 0.07 -8.03
C LEU A 156 0.34 0.89 -9.14
N ARG A 157 1.63 1.16 -8.98
CA ARG A 157 2.50 1.72 -10.00
C ARG A 157 3.05 0.59 -10.86
N LEU A 158 2.83 0.67 -12.17
CA LEU A 158 3.37 -0.26 -13.15
C LEU A 158 4.36 0.47 -14.05
N ILE A 159 5.54 -0.09 -14.21
CA ILE A 159 6.51 0.36 -15.22
C ILE A 159 6.44 -0.66 -16.35
N THR A 160 5.90 -0.24 -17.49
CA THR A 160 5.80 -1.10 -18.66
C THR A 160 7.17 -1.33 -19.29
N GLN A 161 7.30 -2.34 -20.16
CA GLN A 161 8.55 -2.62 -20.91
C GLN A 161 9.04 -1.46 -21.79
N LYS A 162 8.22 -0.41 -21.98
CA LYS A 162 8.55 0.78 -22.77
C LYS A 162 8.89 1.98 -21.87
N ASP A 163 9.19 1.76 -20.60
CA ASP A 163 9.44 2.80 -19.59
C ASP A 163 8.27 3.79 -19.42
N VAL A 164 7.05 3.35 -19.78
CA VAL A 164 5.84 4.12 -19.51
C VAL A 164 5.32 3.72 -18.15
N GLU A 165 5.17 4.73 -17.29
CA GLU A 165 4.59 4.61 -15.97
C GLU A 165 3.06 4.69 -16.05
N GLU A 166 2.39 3.68 -15.51
CA GLU A 166 0.94 3.58 -15.44
C GLU A 166 0.50 3.30 -14.00
N PHE A 167 -0.71 3.76 -13.66
CA PHE A 167 -1.31 3.52 -12.36
C PHE A 167 -2.60 2.71 -12.52
N VAL A 168 -2.70 1.66 -11.71
CA VAL A 168 -3.83 0.73 -11.72
C VAL A 168 -4.47 0.70 -10.35
N ASN A 169 -5.79 0.86 -10.30
CA ASN A 169 -6.55 0.70 -9.05
C ASN A 169 -6.90 -0.78 -8.88
N LEU A 170 -6.40 -1.39 -7.82
CA LEU A 170 -6.68 -2.78 -7.46
C LEU A 170 -7.36 -2.85 -6.10
N PRO A 171 -8.11 -3.93 -5.83
CA PRO A 171 -8.56 -4.23 -4.47
C PRO A 171 -7.38 -4.29 -3.49
N VAL A 172 -7.62 -3.88 -2.25
CA VAL A 172 -6.62 -3.92 -1.18
C VAL A 172 -6.19 -5.36 -0.87
N CYS A 173 -7.14 -6.31 -0.88
CA CYS A 173 -6.92 -7.75 -0.78
C CYS A 173 -8.02 -8.52 -1.54
N PHE A 174 -7.84 -9.85 -1.66
CA PHE A 174 -8.72 -10.72 -2.45
C PHE A 174 -10.12 -10.92 -1.83
N SER A 175 -10.24 -10.90 -0.50
CA SER A 175 -11.54 -11.01 0.19
C SER A 175 -12.43 -9.82 -0.16
N ILE A 176 -11.90 -8.60 -0.02
CA ILE A 176 -12.58 -7.34 -0.37
C ILE A 176 -12.96 -7.33 -1.84
N GLU A 177 -12.08 -7.80 -2.73
CA GLU A 177 -12.41 -7.96 -4.16
C GLU A 177 -13.66 -8.82 -4.35
N SER A 178 -13.67 -9.99 -3.72
CA SER A 178 -14.75 -10.97 -3.85
C SER A 178 -16.07 -10.42 -3.31
N GLU A 179 -16.05 -9.78 -2.14
CA GLU A 179 -17.23 -9.18 -1.52
C GLU A 179 -17.76 -8.01 -2.33
N LEU A 180 -16.88 -7.15 -2.83
CA LEU A 180 -17.27 -6.03 -3.67
C LEU A 180 -17.89 -6.49 -4.97
N ILE A 181 -17.32 -7.51 -5.63
CA ILE A 181 -17.92 -8.10 -6.82
C ILE A 181 -19.30 -8.68 -6.47
N ALA A 182 -19.44 -9.42 -5.38
CA ALA A 182 -20.72 -9.97 -4.95
C ALA A 182 -21.78 -8.88 -4.71
N ARG A 183 -21.41 -7.78 -4.05
CA ARG A 183 -22.30 -6.64 -3.84
C ARG A 183 -22.70 -5.96 -5.14
N LEU A 184 -21.75 -5.75 -6.05
CA LEU A 184 -22.05 -5.17 -7.36
C LEU A 184 -22.96 -6.07 -8.20
N LEU A 185 -22.80 -7.39 -8.11
CA LEU A 185 -23.70 -8.36 -8.78
C LEU A 185 -25.12 -8.32 -8.22
N GLU A 186 -25.28 -8.05 -6.93
CA GLU A 186 -26.57 -7.99 -6.25
C GLU A 186 -27.37 -6.74 -6.65
N VAL A 187 -26.68 -5.60 -6.83
CA VAL A 187 -27.34 -4.29 -7.01
C VAL A 187 -27.42 -3.83 -8.48
N ASP A 188 -26.73 -4.48 -9.41
CA ASP A 188 -26.70 -4.09 -10.82
C ASP A 188 -27.53 -5.04 -11.72
N GLU A 189 -28.52 -4.49 -12.42
CA GLU A 189 -29.59 -5.27 -13.06
C GLU A 189 -29.31 -5.77 -14.48
N LYS A 190 -28.34 -5.26 -15.25
CA LYS A 190 -28.00 -5.83 -16.59
C LYS A 190 -26.77 -5.19 -17.26
N ASN A 191 -25.91 -6.05 -17.79
CA ASN A 191 -24.83 -5.81 -18.77
C ASN A 191 -23.47 -5.25 -18.28
N ASP A 192 -23.39 -4.47 -17.20
CA ASP A 192 -22.10 -3.92 -16.76
C ASP A 192 -21.22 -4.97 -16.03
N ILE A 193 -21.86 -5.98 -15.45
CA ILE A 193 -21.22 -7.12 -14.76
C ILE A 193 -20.21 -7.87 -15.66
N ILE A 194 -20.60 -8.21 -16.90
CA ILE A 194 -19.72 -8.94 -17.83
C ILE A 194 -18.53 -8.05 -18.22
N TYR A 195 -18.78 -6.76 -18.43
CA TYR A 195 -17.74 -5.79 -18.75
C TYR A 195 -16.74 -5.62 -17.59
N ARG A 196 -17.23 -5.52 -16.35
CA ARG A 196 -16.41 -5.45 -15.13
C ARG A 196 -15.57 -6.71 -14.96
N LEU A 197 -16.17 -7.90 -15.03
CA LEU A 197 -15.44 -9.18 -14.94
C LEU A 197 -14.37 -9.32 -16.04
N LEU A 198 -14.64 -8.90 -17.28
CA LEU A 198 -13.67 -8.91 -18.37
C LEU A 198 -12.51 -7.93 -18.15
N LYS A 199 -12.77 -6.77 -17.54
CA LYS A 199 -11.76 -5.77 -17.17
C LYS A 199 -10.83 -6.31 -16.08
N TYR A 200 -11.40 -6.89 -15.02
CA TYR A 200 -10.65 -7.63 -14.00
C TYR A 200 -9.80 -8.75 -14.61
N ARG A 201 -10.37 -9.56 -15.51
CA ARG A 201 -9.64 -10.65 -16.17
C ARG A 201 -8.43 -10.17 -16.97
N LYS A 202 -8.46 -8.96 -17.55
CA LYS A 202 -7.32 -8.40 -18.29
C LYS A 202 -6.20 -7.91 -17.39
N VAL A 203 -6.53 -7.32 -16.24
CA VAL A 203 -5.57 -6.67 -15.34
C VAL A 203 -5.02 -7.62 -14.28
N LEU A 204 -5.85 -8.53 -13.78
CA LEU A 204 -5.47 -9.48 -12.75
C LEU A 204 -4.93 -10.80 -13.31
N LEU A 205 -5.09 -11.13 -14.60
CA LEU A 205 -4.47 -12.35 -15.15
C LEU A 205 -2.95 -12.37 -14.93
N PRO A 206 -2.20 -11.28 -15.22
CA PRO A 206 -0.77 -11.24 -14.97
C PRO A 206 -0.41 -11.41 -13.49
N GLU A 207 -1.09 -10.73 -12.56
CA GLU A 207 -0.79 -10.85 -11.11
C GLU A 207 -1.25 -12.18 -10.50
N LEU A 208 -2.40 -12.74 -10.93
CA LEU A 208 -2.78 -14.10 -10.59
C LEU A 208 -1.75 -15.07 -11.18
N LEU A 209 -1.40 -14.94 -12.45
CA LEU A 209 -0.37 -15.79 -13.06
C LEU A 209 0.94 -15.62 -12.32
N GLU A 210 1.36 -14.44 -11.88
CA GLU A 210 2.59 -14.24 -11.15
C GLU A 210 2.54 -14.88 -9.76
N ARG A 211 1.46 -14.68 -9.00
CA ARG A 211 1.23 -15.34 -7.69
C ARG A 211 1.21 -16.87 -7.81
N TYR A 212 0.50 -17.41 -8.80
CA TYR A 212 0.40 -18.86 -9.02
C TYR A 212 1.65 -19.45 -9.69
N THR A 213 2.35 -18.71 -10.55
CA THR A 213 3.59 -19.16 -11.21
C THR A 213 4.77 -19.12 -10.23
N LEU A 214 4.86 -18.11 -9.37
CA LEU A 214 5.81 -18.09 -8.24
C LEU A 214 5.56 -19.25 -7.28
N HIS A 215 4.30 -19.56 -6.94
CA HIS A 215 4.00 -20.75 -6.13
C HIS A 215 4.37 -22.08 -6.80
N VAL A 216 4.23 -22.18 -8.12
CA VAL A 216 4.63 -23.38 -8.89
C VAL A 216 6.16 -23.49 -9.03
N PHE A 217 6.88 -22.38 -9.18
CA PHE A 217 8.35 -22.37 -9.26
C PHE A 217 9.02 -22.58 -7.91
N LEU A 218 8.51 -21.97 -6.83
CA LEU A 218 9.07 -22.12 -5.48
C LEU A 218 8.80 -23.49 -4.86
N ARG A 219 7.74 -24.21 -5.29
CA ARG A 219 7.53 -25.61 -4.88
C ARG A 219 8.50 -26.62 -5.51
N ARG A 220 9.28 -26.23 -6.55
CA ARG A 220 10.26 -27.13 -7.18
C ARG A 220 11.71 -26.95 -6.72
N VAL A 221 11.99 -26.04 -5.79
CA VAL A 221 13.37 -25.77 -5.30
C VAL A 221 13.60 -26.22 -3.84
N PHE A 222 12.59 -26.81 -3.19
CA PHE A 222 12.78 -27.56 -1.94
C PHE A 222 12.07 -28.92 -2.01
N MET A 223 12.71 -29.86 -2.72
CA MET A 223 12.77 -31.28 -2.36
C MET A 223 14.20 -31.76 -2.58
#